data_AF-A0A838EPJ5-F1
#
_entry.id   AF-A0A838EPJ5-F1
#
_cell.length_a   1.000
_cell.length_b   1.000
_cell.length_c   1.000
_cell.angle_alpha   90.00
_cell.angle_beta   90.00
_cell.angle_gamma   90.00
#
_symmetry.space_group_name_H-M   'P 1'
#
loop_
_entity.id
_entity.type
_entity.pdbx_description
1 polymer ?
#
loop_
_entity_poly.entity_id
_entity_poly.type
_entity_poly.pdbx_seq_one_letter_code
_entity_poly.pdbx_strand_id
1 'polypeptide(L)'
;MKTALKFFGIFIATILFMSIEINNKPIFGHIYKVISPATRQAQSLAQSLFGNSVNQTKNYSRRLFDNSVPKMKDSVKSKMSGIKNSNNAPQEDITVEEKKQLNDLIKSH
;
A
#
# COMPACT_ATOMS: atom_id res chain seq x y z
N MET A 1 32.14 -2.72 22.69
CA MET A 1 31.71 -1.39 23.21
C MET A 1 32.61 -0.23 22.76
N LYS A 2 33.95 -0.30 22.93
CA LYS A 2 34.86 0.83 22.58
C LYS A 2 34.74 1.29 21.12
N THR A 3 34.54 0.35 20.18
CA THR A 3 34.39 0.66 18.75
C THR A 3 33.09 1.41 18.45
N ALA A 4 31.97 1.00 19.05
CA ALA A 4 30.68 1.67 18.88
C ALA A 4 30.70 3.10 19.42
N LEU A 5 31.38 3.34 20.55
CA LEU A 5 31.54 4.67 21.12
C LEU A 5 32.38 5.59 20.22
N LYS A 6 33.43 5.07 19.59
CA LYS A 6 34.22 5.81 18.59
C LYS A 6 33.37 6.20 17.38
N PHE A 7 32.58 5.27 16.85
CA PHE A 7 31.67 5.55 15.73
C PHE A 7 30.61 6.59 16.11
N PHE A 8 30.01 6.49 17.29
CA PHE A 8 29.07 7.50 17.78
C PHE A 8 29.72 8.86 17.99
N GLY A 9 30.94 8.91 18.51
CA GLY A 9 31.70 10.15 18.66
C GLY A 9 31.98 10.83 17.31
N ILE A 10 32.43 10.06 16.32
CA ILE A 10 32.65 10.57 14.95
C ILE A 10 31.34 11.01 14.31
N PHE A 11 30.26 10.26 14.51
CA PHE A 11 28.94 10.61 14.00
C PHE A 11 28.43 11.94 14.56
N ILE A 12 28.52 12.13 15.89
CA ILE A 12 28.14 13.37 16.56
C ILE A 12 29.02 14.54 16.09
N ALA A 13 30.34 14.33 15.99
CA ALA A 13 31.27 15.35 15.50
C ALA A 13 30.94 15.76 14.05
N THR A 14 30.54 14.80 13.21
CA THR A 14 30.15 15.06 11.81
C THR A 14 28.86 15.88 11.73
N ILE A 15 27.87 15.58 12.58
CA ILE A 15 26.61 16.35 12.66
C ILE A 15 26.89 17.78 13.12
N LEU A 16 27.70 17.95 14.16
CA LEU A 16 28.09 19.28 14.65
C LEU A 16 28.83 20.07 13.57
N PHE A 17 29.75 19.42 12.85
CA PHE A 17 30.45 20.05 11.74
C PHE A 17 29.51 20.48 10.62
N MET A 18 28.53 19.65 10.25
CA MET A 18 27.50 20.02 9.26
C MET A 18 26.58 21.15 9.72
N SER A 19 26.44 21.36 11.03
CA SER A 19 25.62 22.43 11.61
C SER A 19 26.33 23.79 11.63
N ILE A 20 27.62 23.84 11.28
CA ILE A 20 28.35 25.11 11.17
C ILE A 20 27.79 25.90 9.98
N GLU A 21 27.46 27.16 10.23
CA GLU A 21 27.00 28.08 9.20
C GLU A 21 28.19 28.74 8.49
N ILE A 22 28.20 28.67 7.16
CA ILE A 22 29.11 29.42 6.31
C ILE A 22 28.23 30.28 5.41
N ASN A 23 28.45 31.61 5.40
CA ASN A 23 27.67 32.56 4.60
C ASN A 23 26.15 32.48 4.86
N ASN A 24 25.75 32.52 6.15
CA ASN A 24 24.35 32.49 6.62
C ASN A 24 23.56 31.24 6.18
N LYS A 25 24.25 30.15 5.83
CA LYS A 25 23.63 28.86 5.52
C LYS A 25 24.45 27.74 6.15
N PRO A 26 23.80 26.71 6.71
CA PRO A 26 24.53 25.55 7.19
C PRO A 26 25.25 24.88 6.01
N ILE A 27 26.42 24.29 6.26
CA ILE A 27 27.16 23.49 5.26
C ILE A 27 26.25 22.43 4.63
N PHE A 28 25.36 21.86 5.44
CA PHE A 28 24.30 20.96 4.99
C PHE A 28 23.47 21.54 3.83
N GLY A 29 23.10 22.83 3.88
CA GLY A 29 22.31 23.49 2.83
C GLY A 29 23.03 23.59 1.49
N HIS A 30 24.35 23.77 1.51
CA HIS A 30 25.18 23.79 0.30
C HIS A 30 25.28 22.40 -0.34
N ILE A 31 25.54 21.38 0.49
CA ILE A 31 25.60 19.98 0.07
C ILE A 31 24.24 19.54 -0.47
N TYR A 32 23.16 19.88 0.24
CA TYR A 32 21.80 19.56 -0.16
C TYR A 32 21.44 20.16 -1.52
N LYS A 33 21.87 21.39 -1.82
CA LYS A 33 21.61 22.00 -3.15
C LYS A 33 22.22 21.20 -4.31
N VAL A 34 23.39 20.60 -4.09
CA VAL A 34 24.08 19.77 -5.09
C VAL A 34 23.43 18.38 -5.20
N ILE A 35 23.05 17.78 -4.08
CA ILE A 35 22.52 16.41 -4.02
C ILE A 35 21.02 16.36 -4.36
N SER A 36 20.26 17.41 -4.06
CA SER A 36 18.81 17.51 -4.26
C SER A 36 18.33 17.10 -5.66
N PRO A 37 18.93 17.55 -6.79
CA PRO A 37 18.50 17.10 -8.11
C PRO A 37 18.65 15.59 -8.30
N ALA A 38 19.74 14.99 -7.82
CA ALA A 38 19.96 13.54 -7.90
C ALA A 38 18.96 12.77 -7.02
N THR A 39 18.70 13.25 -5.80
CA THR A 39 17.69 12.65 -4.90
C THR A 39 16.29 12.75 -5.51
N ARG A 40 15.93 13.87 -6.13
CA ARG A 40 14.63 14.04 -6.81
C ARG A 40 14.48 13.06 -7.98
N GLN A 41 15.54 12.84 -8.77
CA GLN A 41 15.53 11.83 -9.82
C GLN A 41 15.35 10.43 -9.25
N ALA A 42 16.11 10.06 -8.20
CA ALA A 42 15.96 8.77 -7.53
C ALA A 42 14.54 8.57 -6.97
N GLN A 43 13.96 9.60 -6.36
CA GLN A 43 12.59 9.58 -5.86
C GLN A 43 11.57 9.41 -6.99
N SER A 44 11.74 10.11 -8.12
CA SER A 44 10.86 9.95 -9.29
C SER A 44 10.98 8.55 -9.92
N LEU A 45 12.18 7.97 -9.94
CA LEU A 45 12.39 6.60 -10.41
C LEU A 45 11.72 5.60 -9.48
N ALA A 46 11.90 5.74 -8.17
CA ALA A 46 11.20 4.92 -7.20
C ALA A 46 9.68 5.02 -7.38
N GLN A 47 9.15 6.24 -7.49
CA GLN A 47 7.72 6.47 -7.68
C GLN A 47 7.19 5.88 -8.99
N SER A 48 7.97 5.97 -10.08
CA SER A 48 7.67 5.34 -11.36
C SER A 48 7.66 3.81 -11.25
N LEU A 49 8.67 3.22 -10.62
CA LEU A 49 8.76 1.77 -10.43
C LEU A 49 7.61 1.23 -9.55
N PHE A 50 7.31 1.90 -8.44
CA PHE A 50 6.19 1.53 -7.57
C PHE A 50 4.84 1.73 -8.28
N GLY A 51 4.63 2.87 -8.94
CA GLY A 51 3.39 3.15 -9.67
C GLY A 51 3.16 2.15 -10.81
N ASN A 52 4.20 1.84 -11.57
CA ASN A 52 4.14 0.86 -12.66
C ASN A 52 3.90 -0.56 -12.12
N SER A 53 4.53 -0.94 -11.01
CA SER A 53 4.32 -2.25 -10.36
C SER A 53 2.87 -2.41 -9.88
N VAL A 54 2.31 -1.41 -9.21
CA VAL A 54 0.92 -1.42 -8.74
C VAL A 54 -0.05 -1.50 -9.92
N ASN A 55 0.18 -0.69 -10.97
CA ASN A 55 -0.68 -0.69 -12.15
C ASN A 55 -0.61 -2.01 -12.93
N GLN A 56 0.58 -2.60 -13.09
CA GLN A 56 0.73 -3.91 -13.72
C GLN A 56 0.06 -5.01 -12.90
N THR A 57 0.24 -5.01 -11.58
CA THR A 57 -0.41 -5.96 -10.68
C THR A 57 -1.92 -5.87 -10.75
N LYS A 58 -2.47 -4.65 -10.72
CA LYS A 58 -3.92 -4.39 -10.85
C LYS A 58 -4.47 -4.85 -12.19
N ASN A 59 -3.74 -4.61 -13.28
CA ASN A 59 -4.16 -5.04 -14.61
C ASN A 59 -4.09 -6.56 -14.77
N TYR A 60 -3.06 -7.19 -14.21
CA TYR A 60 -2.91 -8.64 -14.21
C TYR A 60 -4.00 -9.32 -13.37
N SER A 61 -4.26 -8.84 -12.16
CA SER A 61 -5.33 -9.37 -11.30
C SER A 61 -6.71 -9.21 -11.94
N ARG A 62 -6.98 -8.05 -12.56
CA ARG A 62 -8.23 -7.82 -13.30
C ARG A 62 -8.37 -8.78 -14.48
N ARG A 63 -7.30 -9.06 -15.22
CA ARG A 63 -7.34 -10.06 -16.32
C ARG A 63 -7.60 -11.48 -15.81
N LEU A 64 -7.04 -11.85 -14.66
CA LEU A 64 -7.34 -13.15 -14.05
C LEU A 64 -8.80 -13.25 -13.61
N PHE A 65 -9.35 -12.19 -13.01
CA PHE A 65 -10.74 -12.14 -12.57
C PHE A 65 -11.74 -12.09 -13.75
N ASP A 66 -11.46 -11.25 -14.75
CA ASP A 66 -12.32 -11.10 -15.93
C ASP A 66 -12.33 -12.36 -16.82
N ASN A 67 -11.31 -13.21 -16.73
CA ASN A 67 -11.27 -14.51 -17.41
C ASN A 67 -11.82 -15.66 -16.56
N SER A 68 -11.90 -15.52 -15.24
CA SER A 68 -12.45 -16.55 -14.35
C SER A 68 -13.98 -16.50 -14.24
N VAL A 69 -14.60 -15.36 -14.54
CA VAL A 69 -16.05 -15.24 -14.64
C VAL A 69 -16.48 -15.48 -16.10
N PRO A 70 -17.19 -16.57 -16.42
CA PRO A 70 -17.67 -16.81 -17.77
C PRO A 70 -18.58 -15.67 -18.21
N LYS A 71 -18.17 -14.92 -19.25
CA LYS A 71 -18.89 -13.74 -19.77
C LYS A 71 -20.15 -14.11 -20.57
N MET A 72 -20.35 -15.40 -20.85
CA MET A 72 -21.59 -15.86 -21.43
C MET A 72 -22.59 -16.14 -20.31
N LYS A 73 -23.69 -15.38 -20.28
CA LYS A 73 -24.94 -15.90 -19.70
C LYS A 73 -25.35 -17.07 -20.59
N ASP A 74 -24.81 -18.25 -20.32
CA ASP A 74 -25.38 -19.47 -20.86
C ASP A 74 -26.75 -19.61 -20.23
N SER A 75 -27.76 -19.03 -20.87
CA SER A 75 -29.15 -19.32 -20.54
C SER A 75 -29.46 -20.68 -21.14
N VAL A 76 -28.86 -21.73 -20.57
CA VAL A 76 -29.38 -23.06 -20.75
C VAL A 76 -30.82 -22.97 -20.28
N LYS A 77 -31.78 -23.20 -21.17
CA LYS A 77 -33.18 -23.46 -20.83
C LYS A 77 -33.19 -24.78 -20.06
N SER A 78 -32.74 -24.72 -18.81
CA SER A 78 -32.90 -25.76 -17.82
C SER A 78 -34.40 -25.94 -17.66
N LYS A 79 -34.94 -26.99 -18.28
CA LYS A 79 -36.24 -27.55 -17.89
C LYS A 79 -36.08 -28.33 -16.58
N MET A 80 -35.42 -27.73 -15.59
CA MET A 80 -35.26 -28.30 -14.26
C MET A 80 -35.77 -27.28 -13.25
N SER A 81 -37.03 -27.51 -12.86
CA SER A 81 -37.69 -27.11 -11.61
C SER A 81 -37.07 -25.96 -10.83
N GLY A 82 -37.15 -24.74 -11.37
CA GLY A 82 -36.92 -23.51 -10.61
C GLY A 82 -38.26 -22.84 -10.33
N ILE A 83 -38.70 -22.88 -9.07
CA ILE A 83 -39.83 -22.05 -8.60
C ILE A 83 -39.51 -20.60 -8.94
N LYS A 84 -40.46 -19.95 -9.59
CA LYS A 84 -40.35 -18.59 -10.12
C LYS A 84 -40.56 -17.57 -9.01
N ASN A 85 -39.76 -16.49 -9.08
CA ASN A 85 -39.87 -15.18 -8.40
C ASN A 85 -39.27 -15.03 -7.00
N SER A 86 -38.24 -14.17 -6.88
CA SER A 86 -38.41 -12.80 -6.36
C SER A 86 -37.05 -12.09 -6.29
N ASN A 87 -37.04 -10.79 -6.56
CA ASN A 87 -35.89 -9.89 -6.48
C ASN A 87 -35.38 -9.73 -5.04
N ASN A 88 -34.67 -10.71 -4.50
CA ASN A 88 -33.92 -10.53 -3.26
C ASN A 88 -32.50 -11.02 -3.49
N ALA A 89 -31.52 -10.14 -3.23
CA ALA A 89 -30.16 -10.57 -2.93
C ALA A 89 -30.23 -11.70 -1.90
N PRO A 90 -29.27 -12.65 -1.90
CA PRO A 90 -29.20 -13.63 -0.82
C PRO A 90 -29.03 -12.84 0.49
N GLN A 91 -30.14 -12.67 1.23
CA GLN A 91 -30.06 -12.23 2.61
C GLN A 91 -29.41 -13.40 3.32
N GLU A 92 -28.14 -13.21 3.68
CA GLU A 92 -27.51 -14.07 4.66
C GLU A 92 -28.41 -14.03 5.90
N ASP A 93 -29.04 -15.16 6.21
CA ASP A 93 -29.82 -15.35 7.43
C ASP A 93 -28.82 -15.42 8.59
N ILE A 94 -28.31 -14.25 9.00
CA ILE A 94 -27.43 -14.14 10.16
C ILE A 94 -28.31 -14.30 11.39
N THR A 95 -28.10 -15.40 12.11
CA THR A 95 -28.78 -15.69 13.37
C THR A 95 -28.47 -14.57 14.38
N VAL A 96 -29.40 -14.26 15.29
CA VAL A 96 -29.21 -13.18 16.29
C VAL A 96 -27.92 -13.38 17.11
N GLU A 97 -27.54 -14.63 17.35
CA GLU A 97 -26.30 -15.04 18.02
C GLU A 97 -25.03 -14.62 17.24
N GLU A 98 -25.03 -14.80 15.92
CA GLU A 98 -23.88 -14.47 15.07
C GLU A 98 -23.67 -12.95 14.97
N LYS A 99 -24.77 -12.17 14.97
CA LYS A 99 -24.69 -10.69 15.06
C LYS A 99 -24.07 -10.23 16.37
N LYS A 100 -24.34 -10.94 17.47
CA LYS A 100 -23.80 -10.59 18.79
C LYS A 100 -22.30 -10.86 18.86
N GLN A 101 -21.86 -12.02 18.36
CA GLN A 101 -20.44 -12.36 18.27
C GLN A 101 -19.67 -11.37 17.38
N LEU A 102 -20.24 -10.98 16.24
CA LEU A 102 -19.63 -10.00 15.35
C LEU A 102 -19.47 -8.62 16.04
N ASN A 103 -20.50 -8.18 16.76
CA ASN A 103 -20.45 -6.92 17.50
C ASN A 103 -19.45 -6.95 18.67
N ASP A 104 -19.30 -8.09 19.34
CA ASP A 104 -18.32 -8.25 20.41
C ASP A 104 -16.88 -8.22 19.86
N LEU A 105 -16.64 -8.84 18.70
CA LEU A 105 -15.35 -8.76 18.01
C LEU A 105 -15.00 -7.33 17.60
N ILE A 106 -15.95 -6.58 17.04
CA ILE A 106 -15.74 -5.18 16.61
C ILE A 106 -15.46 -4.26 17.80
N LYS A 107 -16.06 -4.51 18.98
CA LYS A 107 -15.81 -3.71 20.19
C LYS A 107 -14.52 -4.04 20.90
N SER A 108 -13.99 -5.25 20.70
CA SER A 108 -12.75 -5.72 21.32
C SER A 108 -11.46 -5.22 20.64
N HIS A 109 -11.60 -4.43 19.57
CA HIS A 109 -10.51 -3.96 18.73
C HIS A 109 -10.53 -2.44 18.56
#